data_AF-A0AAU0RFD3-F1
#
_entry.id   AF-A0AAU0RFD3-F1
#
_cell.length_a   1.000
_cell.length_b   1.000
_cell.length_c   1.000
_cell.angle_alpha   90.00
_cell.angle_beta   90.00
_cell.angle_gamma   90.00
#
_symmetry.space_group_name_H-M   'P 1'
#
loop_
_entity.id
_entity.type
_entity.pdbx_description
1 polymer ?
#
loop_
_entity_poly.entity_id
_entity_poly.type
_entity_poly.pdbx_seq_one_letter_code
_entity_poly.pdbx_strand_id
1 'polypeptide(L)'
;MPLLVHARQEDDIVNDDMQWQQLEVYRKHPLSLNKADIAELTSLGLLTSLQIDELINYKKQFGNLLSIYELQAVPGFDETTIQLILPYVTVAESIKTGKSPITLLARNDLLRYRSSTIGMQLKKDNYSAYYFIKNHRKIKALAIGDFTVNMGQGLINWQAYALGKNSMITHIKREGEIIRGSNTTGVNRGAAITLQQGHWETTAIVSLHQLGANISYKLPQAHIGINWLEHSVSMDYAISLRNYHLFGELAVNHRTATILGMLTSVGKSADLALFYRKFNTNYEPIHANAMGENSRPVNEEGLYTGISLHTIKHWQLDAYADIFHFPWLQYKTNSPTDGQELFASLTYTPDKETRLYFRYQYKQKFQQSKGNEFIPPMIETRHENYRFQLTLSPAKGWTWKTRVEANTWQDDSGNQYGGLYQQELAWQLPKWPLRCTLNYIWYSTGGTATRFYIPDRSVLYDYNLAQLYGKGAKQSCTLRWKQKKHWQAWARIEIEGTLTIQVVYSV
;
A
#
# COMPACT_ATOMS: atom_id res chain seq x y z
N MET A 1 -6.19 12.35 29.45
CA MET A 1 -6.44 11.17 28.58
C MET A 1 -7.69 11.29 27.65
N PRO A 2 -7.91 12.34 26.83
CA PRO A 2 -8.94 12.31 25.77
C PRO A 2 -8.39 12.20 24.33
N LEU A 3 -7.10 12.51 24.12
CA LEU A 3 -6.48 12.57 22.78
C LEU A 3 -6.36 11.22 22.07
N LEU A 4 -6.33 10.10 22.81
CA LEU A 4 -6.15 8.75 22.25
C LEU A 4 -7.42 8.18 21.58
N VAL A 5 -8.60 8.72 21.87
CA VAL A 5 -9.86 8.21 21.29
C VAL A 5 -10.09 8.79 19.89
N HIS A 6 -9.71 10.06 19.66
CA HIS A 6 -9.82 10.69 18.34
C HIS A 6 -8.85 10.06 17.33
N ALA A 7 -7.61 9.75 17.72
CA ALA A 7 -6.62 9.11 16.86
C ALA A 7 -7.12 7.76 16.29
N ARG A 8 -7.73 6.91 17.13
CA ARG A 8 -8.23 5.58 16.69
C ARG A 8 -9.36 5.62 15.66
N GLN A 9 -10.16 6.69 15.62
CA GLN A 9 -11.32 6.78 14.71
C GLN A 9 -10.98 7.44 13.37
N GLU A 10 -9.98 8.34 13.32
CA GLU A 10 -9.37 8.81 12.06
C GLU A 10 -8.55 7.70 11.40
N ASP A 11 -7.77 6.94 12.18
CA ASP A 11 -6.97 5.82 11.68
C ASP A 11 -7.83 4.72 11.02
N ASP A 12 -9.06 4.49 11.50
CA ASP A 12 -9.90 3.36 11.06
C ASP A 12 -10.40 3.50 9.60
N ILE A 13 -10.70 4.71 9.11
CA ILE A 13 -11.20 4.94 7.72
C ILE A 13 -10.02 5.08 6.74
N VAL A 14 -8.97 5.79 7.17
CA VAL A 14 -7.74 5.97 6.38
C VAL A 14 -7.08 4.60 6.16
N ASN A 15 -7.09 3.71 7.15
CA ASN A 15 -6.51 2.36 7.04
C ASN A 15 -7.26 1.44 6.05
N ASP A 16 -8.59 1.46 6.04
CA ASP A 16 -9.36 0.65 5.10
C ASP A 16 -9.04 1.06 3.64
N ASP A 17 -9.07 2.36 3.33
CA ASP A 17 -8.81 2.87 1.97
C ASP A 17 -7.35 2.70 1.52
N MET A 18 -6.39 2.77 2.46
CA MET A 18 -4.98 2.47 2.17
C MET A 18 -4.74 1.00 1.82
N GLN A 19 -5.43 0.05 2.47
CA GLN A 19 -5.27 -1.39 2.18
C GLN A 19 -5.82 -1.75 0.80
N TRP A 20 -6.94 -1.15 0.41
CA TRP A 20 -7.47 -1.22 -0.94
C TRP A 20 -6.48 -0.74 -2.01
N GLN A 21 -5.88 0.41 -1.77
CA GLN A 21 -4.86 0.97 -2.65
C GLN A 21 -3.64 0.04 -2.75
N GLN A 22 -3.28 -0.65 -1.67
CA GLN A 22 -2.18 -1.62 -1.67
C GLN A 22 -2.47 -2.85 -2.54
N LEU A 23 -3.70 -3.40 -2.52
CA LEU A 23 -4.05 -4.49 -3.45
C LEU A 23 -4.09 -4.05 -4.91
N GLU A 24 -4.48 -2.81 -5.17
CA GLU A 24 -4.43 -2.24 -6.51
C GLU A 24 -2.97 -2.14 -7.01
N VAL A 25 -2.01 -1.88 -6.11
CA VAL A 25 -0.57 -1.96 -6.43
C VAL A 25 -0.17 -3.40 -6.78
N TYR A 26 -0.54 -4.42 -5.99
CA TYR A 26 -0.23 -5.82 -6.31
C TYR A 26 -0.92 -6.33 -7.58
N ARG A 27 -2.09 -5.78 -7.94
CA ARG A 27 -2.77 -6.11 -9.20
C ARG A 27 -1.94 -5.66 -10.41
N LYS A 28 -1.27 -4.51 -10.28
CA LYS A 28 -0.40 -3.95 -11.32
C LYS A 28 1.03 -4.51 -11.26
N HIS A 29 1.47 -4.99 -10.09
CA HIS A 29 2.75 -5.66 -9.85
C HIS A 29 2.54 -6.97 -9.09
N PRO A 30 2.22 -8.08 -9.79
CA PRO A 30 1.94 -9.35 -9.15
C PRO A 30 3.12 -9.83 -8.31
N LEU A 31 2.85 -10.23 -7.06
CA LEU A 31 3.84 -10.74 -6.13
C LEU A 31 4.31 -12.14 -6.56
N SER A 32 5.62 -12.35 -6.72
CA SER A 32 6.16 -13.66 -7.09
C SER A 32 6.09 -14.63 -5.91
N LEU A 33 5.22 -15.64 -5.95
CA LEU A 33 5.07 -16.66 -4.88
C LEU A 33 6.36 -17.45 -4.64
N ASN A 34 7.20 -17.59 -5.66
CA ASN A 34 8.49 -18.25 -5.53
C ASN A 34 9.50 -17.43 -4.72
N LYS A 35 9.45 -16.09 -4.80
CA LYS A 35 10.39 -15.19 -4.11
C LYS A 35 9.84 -14.55 -2.84
N ALA A 36 8.52 -14.44 -2.74
CA ALA A 36 7.88 -13.69 -1.68
C ALA A 36 8.17 -14.26 -0.30
N ASP A 37 8.43 -13.38 0.65
CA ASP A 37 8.57 -13.78 2.04
C ASP A 37 7.24 -13.75 2.80
N ILE A 38 7.25 -14.25 4.04
CA ILE A 38 6.05 -14.27 4.89
C ILE A 38 5.48 -12.86 5.06
N ALA A 39 6.32 -11.84 5.24
CA ALA A 39 5.84 -10.47 5.44
C ALA A 39 5.17 -9.91 4.18
N GLU A 40 5.72 -10.20 3.00
CA GLU A 40 5.15 -9.86 1.70
C GLU A 40 3.84 -10.61 1.43
N LEU A 41 3.83 -11.93 1.71
CA LEU A 41 2.62 -12.76 1.61
C LEU A 41 1.54 -12.33 2.61
N THR A 42 1.92 -11.92 3.83
CA THR A 42 1.01 -11.32 4.81
C THR A 42 0.57 -9.93 4.37
N SER A 43 1.43 -9.16 3.70
CA SER A 43 1.09 -7.81 3.22
C SER A 43 0.15 -7.79 2.02
N LEU A 44 0.02 -8.91 1.28
CA LEU A 44 -1.11 -9.11 0.36
C LEU A 44 -2.43 -9.05 1.14
N GLY A 45 -2.43 -9.52 2.38
CA GLY A 45 -3.62 -9.70 3.19
C GLY A 45 -4.63 -10.65 2.57
N LEU A 46 -4.30 -11.46 1.57
CA LEU A 46 -5.28 -12.38 0.97
C LEU A 46 -5.16 -13.81 1.50
N LEU A 47 -4.13 -14.09 2.30
CA LEU A 47 -3.76 -15.42 2.77
C LEU A 47 -3.61 -15.42 4.28
N THR A 48 -4.31 -16.35 4.94
CA THR A 48 -4.17 -16.57 6.37
C THR A 48 -2.74 -17.02 6.73
N SER A 49 -2.31 -16.79 7.97
CA SER A 49 -1.01 -17.27 8.44
C SER A 49 -0.83 -18.78 8.21
N LEU A 50 -1.89 -19.57 8.40
CA LEU A 50 -1.87 -21.01 8.14
C LEU A 50 -1.67 -21.33 6.65
N GLN A 51 -2.39 -20.66 5.75
CA GLN A 51 -2.20 -20.84 4.30
C GLN A 51 -0.80 -20.41 3.86
N ILE A 52 -0.27 -19.31 4.41
CA ILE A 52 1.10 -18.88 4.15
C ILE A 52 2.09 -19.98 4.61
N ASP A 53 1.88 -20.55 5.79
CA ASP A 53 2.71 -21.64 6.31
C ASP A 53 2.61 -22.90 5.45
N GLU A 54 1.42 -23.30 5.00
CA GLU A 54 1.21 -24.46 4.12
C GLU A 54 1.83 -24.26 2.74
N LEU A 55 1.69 -23.07 2.14
CA LEU A 55 2.35 -22.72 0.87
C LEU A 55 3.87 -22.82 1.00
N ILE A 56 4.41 -22.33 2.11
CA ILE A 56 5.85 -22.40 2.40
C ILE A 56 6.29 -23.85 2.63
N ASN A 57 5.49 -24.65 3.34
CA ASN A 57 5.78 -26.06 3.60
C ASN A 57 5.74 -26.88 2.31
N TYR A 58 4.76 -26.66 1.46
CA TYR A 58 4.68 -27.24 0.12
C TYR A 58 5.94 -26.92 -0.69
N LYS A 59 6.34 -25.64 -0.75
CA LYS A 59 7.57 -25.23 -1.44
C LYS A 59 8.84 -25.86 -0.84
N LYS A 60 8.90 -26.05 0.48
CA LYS A 60 10.01 -26.73 1.14
C LYS A 60 10.09 -28.21 0.79
N GLN A 61 8.95 -28.85 0.53
CA GLN A 61 8.87 -30.29 0.26
C GLN A 61 9.05 -30.60 -1.23
N PHE A 62 8.51 -29.77 -2.12
CA PHE A 62 8.44 -30.03 -3.56
C PHE A 62 9.28 -29.06 -4.42
N GLY A 63 9.81 -27.98 -3.82
CA GLY A 63 10.61 -26.98 -4.51
C GLY A 63 9.81 -25.74 -4.92
N ASN A 64 10.38 -24.90 -5.79
CA ASN A 64 9.65 -23.77 -6.35
C ASN A 64 8.44 -24.27 -7.15
N LEU A 65 7.33 -23.54 -7.05
CA LEU A 65 6.17 -23.77 -7.92
C LEU A 65 6.65 -23.59 -9.37
N LEU A 66 6.41 -24.55 -10.24
CA LEU A 66 6.69 -24.44 -11.68
C LEU A 66 5.52 -23.75 -12.38
N SER A 67 4.32 -23.98 -11.86
CA SER A 67 3.07 -23.42 -12.35
C SER A 67 2.22 -22.89 -11.22
N ILE A 68 1.46 -21.83 -11.51
CA ILE A 68 0.46 -21.29 -10.59
C ILE A 68 -0.63 -22.30 -10.24
N TYR A 69 -0.86 -23.30 -11.09
CA TYR A 69 -1.85 -24.35 -10.85
C TYR A 69 -1.44 -25.36 -9.77
N GLU A 70 -0.16 -25.41 -9.38
CA GLU A 70 0.30 -26.25 -8.27
C GLU A 70 -0.26 -25.81 -6.91
N LEU A 71 -0.80 -24.60 -6.82
CA LEU A 71 -1.51 -24.14 -5.63
C LEU A 71 -2.67 -25.07 -5.25
N GLN A 72 -3.27 -25.79 -6.19
CA GLN A 72 -4.31 -26.79 -5.90
C GLN A 72 -3.82 -27.98 -5.06
N ALA A 73 -2.51 -28.23 -5.06
CA ALA A 73 -1.88 -29.28 -4.27
C ALA A 73 -1.39 -28.78 -2.90
N VAL A 74 -1.51 -27.48 -2.62
CA VAL A 74 -1.15 -26.89 -1.34
C VAL A 74 -2.32 -27.05 -0.36
N PRO A 75 -2.11 -27.69 0.81
CA PRO A 75 -3.16 -27.81 1.82
C PRO A 75 -3.72 -26.42 2.22
N GLY A 76 -5.05 -26.31 2.29
CA GLY A 76 -5.73 -25.05 2.64
C GLY A 76 -5.91 -24.05 1.48
N PHE A 77 -5.46 -24.37 0.26
CA PHE A 77 -5.75 -23.61 -0.96
C PHE A 77 -6.89 -24.25 -1.73
N ASP A 78 -8.11 -23.86 -1.38
CA ASP A 78 -9.30 -24.24 -2.13
C ASP A 78 -9.46 -23.38 -3.40
N GLU A 79 -10.36 -23.79 -4.30
CA GLU A 79 -10.61 -23.10 -5.57
C GLU A 79 -10.94 -21.61 -5.36
N THR A 80 -11.71 -21.30 -4.31
CA THR A 80 -12.05 -19.95 -3.88
C THR A 80 -10.83 -19.13 -3.49
N THR A 81 -9.90 -19.67 -2.69
CA THR A 81 -8.65 -19.01 -2.30
C THR A 81 -7.72 -18.82 -3.50
N ILE A 82 -7.64 -19.80 -4.39
CA ILE A 82 -6.79 -19.70 -5.58
C ILE A 82 -7.31 -18.61 -6.51
N GLN A 83 -8.62 -18.58 -6.77
CA GLN A 83 -9.27 -17.51 -7.56
C GLN A 83 -9.11 -16.13 -6.90
N LEU A 84 -9.07 -16.07 -5.56
CA LEU A 84 -8.85 -14.85 -4.79
C LEU A 84 -7.47 -14.25 -5.04
N ILE A 85 -6.40 -15.06 -5.01
CA ILE A 85 -5.02 -14.55 -5.07
C ILE A 85 -4.47 -14.42 -6.49
N LEU A 86 -4.98 -15.19 -7.44
CA LEU A 86 -4.52 -15.24 -8.83
C LEU A 86 -4.27 -13.88 -9.49
N PRO A 87 -5.13 -12.85 -9.31
CA PRO A 87 -4.91 -11.53 -9.93
C PRO A 87 -3.71 -10.74 -9.39
N TYR A 88 -3.13 -11.16 -8.26
CA TYR A 88 -2.12 -10.40 -7.51
C TYR A 88 -0.79 -11.14 -7.36
N VAL A 89 -0.68 -12.36 -7.91
CA VAL A 89 0.49 -13.22 -7.69
C VAL A 89 0.99 -13.84 -8.98
N THR A 90 2.27 -14.19 -9.02
CA THR A 90 2.92 -14.85 -10.17
C THR A 90 3.89 -15.93 -9.69
N VAL A 91 4.20 -16.88 -10.57
CA VAL A 91 5.14 -17.99 -10.31
C VAL A 91 6.43 -17.86 -11.13
N ALA A 92 6.50 -16.90 -12.07
CA ALA A 92 7.60 -16.79 -13.03
C ALA A 92 9.00 -16.80 -12.39
N GLU A 93 9.88 -17.67 -12.92
CA GLU A 93 11.26 -17.83 -12.51
C GLU A 93 12.09 -16.59 -12.83
N SER A 94 12.89 -16.12 -11.86
CA SER A 94 14.17 -15.50 -12.22
C SER A 94 15.29 -16.48 -11.89
N ILE A 95 16.05 -16.79 -12.93
CA ILE A 95 17.30 -17.54 -13.04
C ILE A 95 18.04 -17.85 -11.71
N LYS A 96 18.38 -19.13 -11.56
CA LYS A 96 19.13 -19.79 -10.47
C LYS A 96 20.54 -19.21 -10.26
N THR A 97 21.02 -19.24 -9.01
CA THR A 97 22.42 -19.60 -8.68
C THR A 97 22.57 -20.13 -7.24
N GLY A 98 23.21 -21.31 -7.11
CA GLY A 98 24.10 -21.67 -5.98
C GLY A 98 23.54 -22.56 -4.85
N LYS A 99 24.08 -23.80 -4.73
CA LYS A 99 23.85 -24.73 -3.61
C LYS A 99 24.71 -24.39 -2.36
N SER A 100 24.09 -24.58 -1.16
CA SER A 100 24.53 -25.06 0.19
C SER A 100 26.00 -24.91 0.68
N PRO A 101 26.32 -24.78 2.00
CA PRO A 101 25.61 -25.43 3.13
C PRO A 101 25.49 -24.68 4.50
N ILE A 102 24.58 -25.19 5.35
CA ILE A 102 24.52 -25.28 6.83
C ILE A 102 24.97 -24.07 7.68
N THR A 103 24.09 -23.49 8.52
CA THR A 103 24.44 -22.90 9.85
C THR A 103 23.25 -22.79 10.82
N LEU A 104 23.58 -22.99 12.11
CA LEU A 104 22.88 -22.78 13.38
C LEU A 104 21.74 -21.74 13.43
N LEU A 105 20.70 -22.12 14.19
CA LEU A 105 19.63 -21.26 14.69
C LEU A 105 20.14 -20.29 15.77
N ALA A 106 20.05 -18.98 15.51
CA ALA A 106 20.10 -17.95 16.54
C ALA A 106 18.82 -17.10 16.45
N ARG A 107 18.22 -16.83 17.62
CA ARG A 107 16.97 -16.07 17.84
C ARG A 107 16.91 -14.76 17.04
N ASN A 108 15.70 -14.42 16.57
CA ASN A 108 15.32 -13.13 16.01
C ASN A 108 15.33 -12.01 17.07
N ASP A 109 16.50 -11.63 17.57
CA ASP A 109 16.66 -10.53 18.52
C ASP A 109 17.17 -9.27 17.79
N LEU A 110 16.33 -8.25 17.66
CA LEU A 110 16.73 -6.90 17.27
C LEU A 110 17.49 -6.27 18.44
N LEU A 111 18.82 -6.27 18.38
CA LEU A 111 19.66 -5.61 19.39
C LEU A 111 19.83 -4.14 19.01
N ARG A 112 19.12 -3.27 19.73
CA ARG A 112 19.23 -1.82 19.61
C ARG A 112 20.19 -1.30 20.68
N TYR A 113 21.35 -0.79 20.27
CA TYR A 113 22.32 -0.19 21.17
C TYR A 113 22.61 1.26 20.76
N ARG A 114 22.15 2.20 21.59
CA ARG A 114 22.25 3.66 21.35
C ARG A 114 21.66 4.07 19.99
N SER A 115 22.51 4.49 19.04
CA SER A 115 22.17 4.95 17.70
C SER A 115 22.44 3.91 16.60
N SER A 116 22.88 2.71 17.01
CA SER A 116 23.14 1.57 16.14
C SER A 116 22.05 0.51 16.33
N THR A 117 21.57 -0.02 15.21
CA THR A 117 20.59 -1.10 15.14
C THR A 117 21.23 -2.24 14.38
N ILE A 118 21.33 -3.40 15.01
CA ILE A 118 21.71 -4.64 14.34
C ILE A 118 20.43 -5.42 14.08
N GLY A 119 20.16 -5.72 12.82
CA GLY A 119 19.06 -6.58 12.40
C GLY A 119 19.61 -7.85 11.79
N MET A 120 19.27 -9.01 12.34
CA MET A 120 19.60 -10.29 11.73
C MET A 120 18.33 -11.10 11.59
N GLN A 121 18.08 -11.64 10.41
CA GLN A 121 16.98 -12.54 10.12
C GLN A 121 17.49 -13.72 9.28
N LEU A 122 17.62 -14.88 9.92
CA LEU A 122 18.05 -16.12 9.29
C LEU A 122 16.79 -16.87 8.82
N LYS A 123 16.59 -17.05 7.50
CA LYS A 123 15.52 -17.90 6.94
C LYS A 123 16.13 -19.13 6.26
N LYS A 124 15.37 -20.24 6.26
CA LYS A 124 15.77 -21.58 5.77
C LYS A 124 16.42 -21.59 4.38
N ASP A 125 16.10 -20.61 3.52
CA ASP A 125 16.63 -20.48 2.15
C ASP A 125 17.10 -19.05 1.81
N ASN A 126 17.14 -18.13 2.79
CA ASN A 126 17.57 -16.75 2.56
C ASN A 126 18.12 -16.14 3.85
N TYR A 127 19.39 -15.76 3.86
CA TYR A 127 20.00 -15.07 4.98
C TYR A 127 19.90 -13.57 4.73
N SER A 128 19.15 -12.84 5.56
CA SER A 128 19.20 -11.37 5.58
C SER A 128 19.80 -10.91 6.88
N ALA A 129 20.88 -10.14 6.78
CA ALA A 129 21.53 -9.55 7.93
C ALA A 129 21.92 -8.15 7.54
N TYR A 130 21.68 -7.21 8.44
CA TYR A 130 22.18 -5.86 8.28
C TYR A 130 22.69 -5.29 9.59
N TYR A 131 23.68 -4.45 9.45
CA TYR A 131 24.19 -3.58 10.48
C TYR A 131 23.89 -2.15 10.07
N PHE A 132 23.07 -1.45 10.86
CA PHE A 132 22.64 -0.08 10.55
C PHE A 132 23.06 0.88 11.66
N ILE A 133 23.78 1.94 11.32
CA ILE A 133 24.07 3.05 12.23
C ILE A 133 23.38 4.30 11.71
N LYS A 134 22.79 5.08 12.61
CA LYS A 134 22.21 6.38 12.30
C LYS A 134 22.80 7.48 13.17
N ASN A 135 22.94 8.68 12.62
CA ASN A 135 23.31 9.93 13.32
C ASN A 135 24.53 9.78 14.25
N HIS A 136 25.63 9.23 13.73
CA HIS A 136 26.90 9.11 14.46
C HIS A 136 27.97 10.05 13.88
N ARG A 137 28.22 11.16 14.58
CA ARG A 137 29.18 12.21 14.16
C ARG A 137 28.83 12.74 12.75
N LYS A 138 29.72 12.58 11.76
CA LYS A 138 29.51 12.95 10.36
C LYS A 138 28.71 11.91 9.56
N ILE A 139 28.50 10.72 10.12
CA ILE A 139 27.76 9.64 9.48
C ILE A 139 26.28 9.82 9.83
N LYS A 140 25.49 10.23 8.85
CA LYS A 140 24.04 10.33 9.01
C LYS A 140 23.38 8.95 8.98
N ALA A 141 23.81 8.10 8.06
CA ALA A 141 23.36 6.71 7.96
C ALA A 141 24.49 5.83 7.43
N LEU A 142 24.63 4.62 7.96
CA LEU A 142 25.50 3.58 7.42
C LEU A 142 24.71 2.28 7.47
N ALA A 143 24.58 1.60 6.34
CA ALA A 143 24.03 0.27 6.23
C ALA A 143 25.08 -0.67 5.65
N ILE A 144 25.24 -1.83 6.28
CA ILE A 144 26.09 -2.93 5.79
C ILE A 144 25.23 -4.19 5.82
N GLY A 145 25.23 -4.98 4.74
CA GLY A 145 24.34 -6.11 4.54
C GLY A 145 23.11 -5.70 3.73
N ASP A 146 21.92 -6.00 4.24
CA ASP A 146 20.64 -5.83 3.54
C ASP A 146 19.99 -4.46 3.83
N PHE A 147 19.76 -3.65 2.78
CA PHE A 147 19.19 -2.31 2.91
C PHE A 147 18.28 -1.92 1.74
N THR A 148 17.42 -0.94 1.98
CA THR A 148 16.59 -0.30 0.95
C THR A 148 17.14 1.06 0.58
N VAL A 149 16.91 1.43 -0.68
CA VAL A 149 17.31 2.71 -1.27
C VAL A 149 16.08 3.45 -1.76
N ASN A 150 15.95 4.73 -1.40
CA ASN A 150 14.90 5.63 -1.90
C ASN A 150 15.53 6.91 -2.44
N MET A 151 15.16 7.32 -3.64
CA MET A 151 15.73 8.49 -4.31
C MET A 151 14.63 9.39 -4.88
N GLY A 152 14.84 10.70 -4.77
CA GLY A 152 14.01 11.72 -5.37
C GLY A 152 12.52 11.60 -5.02
N GLN A 153 11.68 11.62 -6.05
CA GLN A 153 10.24 11.38 -6.01
C GLN A 153 9.88 9.98 -6.52
N GLY A 154 10.88 9.09 -6.60
CA GLY A 154 10.72 7.69 -6.97
C GLY A 154 10.71 7.43 -8.47
N LEU A 155 11.26 8.31 -9.32
CA LEU A 155 11.42 8.04 -10.76
C LEU A 155 12.49 7.00 -11.08
N ILE A 156 13.57 6.92 -10.29
CA ILE A 156 14.65 5.93 -10.49
C ILE A 156 14.45 4.71 -9.59
N ASN A 157 14.41 4.94 -8.28
CA ASN A 157 14.41 3.87 -7.27
C ASN A 157 13.69 4.32 -5.99
N TRP A 158 12.69 3.54 -5.57
CA TRP A 158 11.93 3.77 -4.34
C TRP A 158 11.37 2.45 -3.81
N GLN A 159 12.08 1.85 -2.85
CA GLN A 159 11.74 0.54 -2.28
C GLN A 159 10.88 0.64 -1.01
N ALA A 160 10.71 1.84 -0.45
CA ALA A 160 9.78 2.05 0.65
C ALA A 160 8.32 1.97 0.16
N TYR A 161 7.42 1.60 1.07
CA TYR A 161 5.99 1.69 0.81
C TYR A 161 5.61 3.12 0.43
N ALA A 162 4.85 3.28 -0.64
CA ALA A 162 4.44 4.56 -1.17
C ALA A 162 2.98 4.46 -1.61
N LEU A 163 2.12 5.34 -1.08
CA LEU A 163 0.70 5.34 -1.42
C LEU A 163 0.51 5.79 -2.87
N GLY A 164 -0.45 5.18 -3.58
CA GLY A 164 -0.86 5.62 -4.90
C GLY A 164 -1.66 6.93 -4.85
N LYS A 165 -2.37 7.23 -5.94
CA LYS A 165 -3.29 8.38 -5.99
C LYS A 165 -4.34 8.28 -4.89
N ASN A 166 -4.47 9.33 -4.08
CA ASN A 166 -5.45 9.40 -2.99
C ASN A 166 -5.93 10.85 -2.78
N SER A 167 -6.89 11.04 -1.87
CA SER A 167 -7.39 12.37 -1.49
C SER A 167 -6.55 13.07 -0.43
N MET A 168 -5.57 12.38 0.13
CA MET A 168 -4.66 12.94 1.12
C MET A 168 -3.55 13.69 0.40
N ILE A 169 -3.84 14.95 0.11
CA ILE A 169 -3.01 15.86 -0.68
C ILE A 169 -1.55 15.91 -0.22
N THR A 170 -1.27 15.76 1.08
CA THR A 170 0.10 15.73 1.60
C THR A 170 0.95 14.55 1.11
N HIS A 171 0.34 13.45 0.65
CA HIS A 171 1.04 12.24 0.21
C HIS A 171 1.47 12.26 -1.27
N ILE A 172 1.11 13.30 -2.02
CA ILE A 172 1.56 13.43 -3.43
C ILE A 172 3.07 13.66 -3.52
N LYS A 173 3.67 14.25 -2.47
CA LYS A 173 5.12 14.40 -2.35
C LYS A 173 5.68 13.15 -1.67
N ARG A 174 6.68 12.53 -2.30
CA ARG A 174 7.43 11.43 -1.70
C ARG A 174 8.46 11.97 -0.72
N GLU A 175 8.44 11.44 0.50
CA GLU A 175 9.43 11.71 1.53
C GLU A 175 9.84 10.41 2.22
N GLY A 176 11.14 10.23 2.41
CA GLY A 176 11.71 9.01 2.94
C GLY A 176 13.21 9.14 3.16
N GLU A 177 13.78 8.22 3.94
CA GLU A 177 15.23 8.16 4.11
C GLU A 177 15.87 7.50 2.88
N ILE A 178 17.01 8.03 2.43
CA ILE A 178 17.72 7.51 1.26
C ILE A 178 18.15 6.07 1.50
N ILE A 179 18.65 5.75 2.70
CA ILE A 179 19.08 4.40 3.08
C ILE A 179 18.35 3.98 4.36
N ARG A 180 17.85 2.74 4.37
CA ARG A 180 17.31 2.10 5.57
C ARG A 180 17.68 0.63 5.62
N GLY A 181 18.11 0.13 6.79
CA GLY A 181 18.29 -1.31 6.99
C GLY A 181 16.95 -2.05 6.89
N SER A 182 16.90 -3.16 6.15
CA SER A 182 15.69 -3.96 5.97
C SER A 182 16.00 -5.45 5.93
N ASN A 183 15.09 -6.27 6.43
CA ASN A 183 15.18 -7.74 6.35
C ASN A 183 14.17 -8.35 5.36
N THR A 184 13.48 -7.52 4.58
CA THR A 184 12.51 -7.94 3.56
C THR A 184 13.21 -8.49 2.32
N THR A 185 12.48 -9.24 1.51
CA THR A 185 12.93 -9.60 0.15
C THR A 185 12.96 -8.36 -0.77
N GLY A 186 13.70 -8.44 -1.89
CA GLY A 186 13.84 -7.32 -2.84
C GLY A 186 14.74 -6.16 -2.38
N VAL A 187 15.58 -6.37 -1.37
CA VAL A 187 16.53 -5.40 -0.81
C VAL A 187 17.89 -5.43 -1.51
N ASN A 188 18.63 -4.34 -1.42
CA ASN A 188 20.02 -4.27 -1.87
C ASN A 188 20.94 -4.96 -0.85
N ARG A 189 21.88 -5.78 -1.33
CA ARG A 189 22.91 -6.42 -0.50
C ARG A 189 24.27 -5.80 -0.74
N GLY A 190 24.88 -5.21 0.28
CA GLY A 190 26.21 -4.60 0.17
C GLY A 190 26.48 -3.59 1.27
N ALA A 191 27.00 -2.42 0.92
CA ALA A 191 27.22 -1.33 1.86
C ALA A 191 26.76 0.00 1.27
N ALA A 192 26.15 0.83 2.12
CA ALA A 192 25.75 2.17 1.75
C ALA A 192 25.98 3.14 2.91
N ILE A 193 26.51 4.31 2.62
CA ILE A 193 26.85 5.32 3.63
C ILE A 193 26.38 6.69 3.19
N THR A 194 25.69 7.40 4.09
CA THR A 194 25.37 8.82 3.98
C THR A 194 26.20 9.62 4.96
N LEU A 195 27.03 10.51 4.43
CA LEU A 195 27.79 11.49 5.17
C LEU A 195 27.06 12.83 5.13
N GLN A 196 27.01 13.53 6.27
CA GLN A 196 26.46 14.87 6.38
C GLN A 196 27.49 15.82 6.97
N GLN A 197 27.78 16.91 6.25
CA GLN A 197 28.66 17.98 6.70
C GLN A 197 28.03 19.34 6.37
N GLY A 198 27.50 20.01 7.39
CA GLY A 198 26.78 21.27 7.22
C GLY A 198 25.53 21.07 6.36
N HIS A 199 25.42 21.83 5.27
CA HIS A 199 24.33 21.75 4.30
C HIS A 199 24.50 20.66 3.25
N TRP A 200 25.65 19.98 3.20
CA TRP A 200 25.90 18.92 2.24
C TRP A 200 25.59 17.55 2.83
N GLU A 201 24.86 16.75 2.06
CA GLU A 201 24.63 15.33 2.29
C GLU A 201 25.12 14.55 1.08
N THR A 202 25.96 13.55 1.29
CA THR A 202 26.50 12.71 0.22
C THR A 202 26.30 11.26 0.59
N THR A 203 25.74 10.50 -0.33
CA THR A 203 25.47 9.08 -0.17
C THR A 203 26.21 8.29 -1.23
N ALA A 204 26.91 7.25 -0.82
CA ALA A 204 27.51 6.27 -1.71
C ALA A 204 26.87 4.90 -1.47
N ILE A 205 26.57 4.18 -2.55
CA ILE A 205 25.86 2.91 -2.54
C ILE A 205 26.66 1.91 -3.38
N VAL A 206 27.03 0.79 -2.76
CA VAL A 206 27.68 -0.33 -3.42
C VAL A 206 26.93 -1.59 -3.02
N SER A 207 26.18 -2.17 -3.96
CA SER A 207 25.49 -3.44 -3.77
C SER A 207 25.94 -4.47 -4.82
N LEU A 208 25.63 -5.74 -4.58
CA LEU A 208 25.94 -6.83 -5.52
C LEU A 208 25.35 -6.62 -6.92
N HIS A 209 24.25 -5.88 -7.01
CA HIS A 209 23.53 -5.66 -8.26
C HIS A 209 23.53 -4.20 -8.71
N GLN A 210 23.73 -3.24 -7.80
CA GLN A 210 23.55 -1.81 -8.08
C GLN A 210 24.72 -0.99 -7.55
N LEU A 211 25.18 -0.03 -8.36
CA LEU A 211 26.11 1.00 -7.93
C LEU A 211 25.41 2.35 -8.04
N GLY A 212 25.56 3.18 -7.01
CA GLY A 212 24.89 4.48 -7.02
C GLY A 212 25.53 5.49 -6.08
N ALA A 213 25.16 6.74 -6.31
CA ALA A 213 25.53 7.86 -5.48
C ALA A 213 24.40 8.88 -5.44
N ASN A 214 24.30 9.61 -4.34
CA ASN A 214 23.48 10.81 -4.24
C ASN A 214 24.32 11.94 -3.64
N ILE A 215 24.19 13.14 -4.20
CA ILE A 215 24.72 14.36 -3.61
C ILE A 215 23.56 15.31 -3.45
N SER A 216 23.31 15.76 -2.24
CA SER A 216 22.25 16.70 -1.92
C SER A 216 22.76 17.91 -1.14
N TYR A 217 22.19 19.06 -1.45
CA TYR A 217 22.41 20.30 -0.74
C TYR A 217 21.10 20.71 -0.06
N LYS A 218 21.12 20.82 1.27
CA LYS A 218 19.96 21.03 2.15
C LYS A 218 20.06 22.34 2.92
N LEU A 219 19.13 23.23 2.60
CA LEU A 219 18.81 24.45 3.34
C LEU A 219 17.52 24.23 4.14
N PRO A 220 17.23 25.08 5.14
CA PRO A 220 16.00 24.96 5.94
C PRO A 220 14.70 24.97 5.11
N GLN A 221 14.72 25.65 3.97
CA GLN A 221 13.56 25.84 3.09
C GLN A 221 13.77 25.27 1.69
N ALA A 222 14.94 24.73 1.35
CA ALA A 222 15.23 24.27 0.01
C ALA A 222 16.15 23.05 -0.01
N HIS A 223 15.94 22.18 -0.99
CA HIS A 223 16.73 20.99 -1.26
C HIS A 223 16.96 20.90 -2.76
N ILE A 224 18.18 20.52 -3.13
CA ILE A 224 18.49 20.02 -4.46
C ILE A 224 19.32 18.75 -4.30
N GLY A 225 18.95 17.70 -5.03
CA GLY A 225 19.62 16.42 -5.04
C GLY A 225 19.95 16.00 -6.46
N ILE A 226 21.14 15.43 -6.65
CA ILE A 226 21.52 14.71 -7.86
C ILE A 226 21.69 13.26 -7.47
N ASN A 227 20.99 12.37 -8.16
CA ASN A 227 20.99 10.94 -7.96
C ASN A 227 21.60 10.27 -9.18
N TRP A 228 22.44 9.28 -8.95
CA TRP A 228 22.95 8.39 -9.97
C TRP A 228 22.80 6.96 -9.46
N LEU A 229 22.25 6.08 -10.29
CA LEU A 229 22.10 4.67 -9.99
C LEU A 229 22.21 3.89 -11.30
N GLU A 230 23.28 3.09 -11.43
CA GLU A 230 23.60 2.32 -12.63
C GLU A 230 23.63 3.19 -13.91
N HIS A 231 22.64 3.01 -14.79
CA HIS A 231 22.50 3.75 -16.05
C HIS A 231 21.52 4.93 -15.96
N SER A 232 20.95 5.18 -14.77
CA SER A 232 19.96 6.23 -14.53
C SER A 232 20.58 7.42 -13.80
N VAL A 233 20.19 8.64 -14.20
CA VAL A 233 20.54 9.89 -13.51
C VAL A 233 19.27 10.68 -13.25
N SER A 234 19.09 11.23 -12.05
CA SER A 234 18.01 12.18 -11.77
C SER A 234 18.48 13.39 -10.99
N MET A 235 17.73 14.47 -11.15
CA MET A 235 17.84 15.67 -10.35
C MET A 235 16.49 15.92 -9.68
N ASP A 236 16.49 15.98 -8.36
CA ASP A 236 15.31 16.31 -7.57
C ASP A 236 15.49 17.65 -6.84
N TYR A 237 14.38 18.34 -6.62
CA TYR A 237 14.38 19.59 -5.86
C TYR A 237 13.13 19.71 -5.00
N ALA A 238 13.24 20.46 -3.92
CA ALA A 238 12.10 20.90 -3.12
C ALA A 238 12.38 22.30 -2.57
N ILE A 239 11.44 23.23 -2.72
CA ILE A 239 11.57 24.63 -2.31
C ILE A 239 10.29 25.03 -1.57
N SER A 240 10.44 25.57 -0.37
CA SER A 240 9.34 25.99 0.51
C SER A 240 9.42 27.50 0.74
N LEU A 241 8.53 28.25 0.10
CA LEU A 241 8.44 29.71 0.19
C LEU A 241 7.10 30.09 0.81
N ARG A 242 7.13 30.57 2.06
CA ARG A 242 5.92 30.91 2.84
C ARG A 242 4.96 29.71 2.94
N ASN A 243 3.81 29.81 2.29
CA ASN A 243 2.76 28.80 2.24
C ASN A 243 2.82 27.93 0.97
N TYR A 244 3.79 28.14 0.08
CA TYR A 244 4.00 27.35 -1.14
C TYR A 244 5.15 26.37 -0.95
N HIS A 245 4.90 25.10 -1.26
CA HIS A 245 5.90 24.04 -1.27
C HIS A 245 5.96 23.44 -2.67
N LEU A 246 7.00 23.79 -3.42
CA LEU A 246 7.30 23.28 -4.76
C LEU A 246 8.25 22.10 -4.66
N PHE A 247 8.05 21.08 -5.49
CA PHE A 247 8.97 19.95 -5.59
C PHE A 247 8.95 19.37 -6.99
N GLY A 248 9.97 18.60 -7.34
CA GLY A 248 10.02 17.93 -8.62
C GLY A 248 11.21 16.98 -8.74
N GLU A 249 11.16 16.14 -9.78
CA GLU A 249 12.24 15.25 -10.16
C GLU A 249 12.29 15.16 -11.69
N LEU A 250 13.48 15.29 -12.27
CA LEU A 250 13.77 15.00 -13.66
C LEU A 250 14.74 13.82 -13.70
N ALA A 251 14.32 12.70 -14.29
CA ALA A 251 15.12 11.50 -14.44
C ALA A 251 15.38 11.19 -15.91
N VAL A 252 16.52 10.58 -16.18
CA VAL A 252 16.94 10.16 -17.52
C VAL A 252 17.47 8.73 -17.43
N ASN A 253 16.82 7.84 -18.20
CA ASN A 253 17.34 6.53 -18.56
C ASN A 253 16.74 6.15 -19.92
N HIS A 254 17.59 6.10 -20.97
CA HIS A 254 17.24 6.09 -22.40
C HIS A 254 16.40 7.29 -22.88
N ARG A 255 15.29 7.59 -22.20
CA ARG A 255 14.44 8.77 -22.36
C ARG A 255 14.25 9.48 -21.03
N THR A 256 13.47 10.56 -21.04
CA THR A 256 13.23 11.39 -19.86
C THR A 256 11.92 11.01 -19.15
N ALA A 257 11.91 11.19 -17.84
CA ALA A 257 10.71 11.20 -17.01
C ALA A 257 10.75 12.43 -16.10
N THR A 258 9.61 13.10 -15.91
CA THR A 258 9.53 14.35 -15.15
C THR A 258 8.33 14.34 -14.23
N ILE A 259 8.53 14.85 -13.02
CA ILE A 259 7.51 15.12 -12.02
C ILE A 259 7.66 16.56 -11.57
N LEU A 260 6.56 17.29 -11.48
CA LEU A 260 6.47 18.63 -10.91
C LEU A 260 5.28 18.67 -9.96
N GLY A 261 5.46 19.23 -8.78
CA GLY A 261 4.41 19.32 -7.77
C GLY A 261 4.44 20.63 -6.99
N MET A 262 3.25 21.04 -6.56
CA MET A 262 3.03 22.19 -5.69
C MET A 262 1.99 21.84 -4.64
N LEU A 263 2.31 22.17 -3.39
CA LEU A 263 1.38 22.16 -2.27
C LEU A 263 1.25 23.59 -1.75
N THR A 264 0.03 24.05 -1.49
CA THR A 264 -0.18 25.36 -0.89
C THR A 264 -1.33 25.36 0.10
N SER A 265 -1.14 26.04 1.23
CA SER A 265 -2.21 26.31 2.19
C SER A 265 -2.77 27.72 1.95
N VAL A 266 -4.08 27.79 1.71
CA VAL A 266 -4.83 29.05 1.56
C VAL A 266 -5.48 29.38 2.90
N GLY A 267 -4.79 30.22 3.68
CA GLY A 267 -5.18 30.54 5.05
C GLY A 267 -5.09 29.31 5.97
N LYS A 268 -6.01 29.19 6.93
CA LYS A 268 -6.15 27.98 7.76
C LYS A 268 -7.21 27.02 7.21
N SER A 269 -7.83 27.37 6.08
CA SER A 269 -9.13 26.84 5.68
C SER A 269 -9.08 25.77 4.61
N ALA A 270 -8.11 25.88 3.71
CA ALA A 270 -8.00 25.04 2.56
C ALA A 270 -6.54 24.71 2.25
N ASP A 271 -6.26 23.47 1.91
CA ASP A 271 -5.00 23.02 1.32
C ASP A 271 -5.26 22.62 -0.13
N LEU A 272 -4.34 23.00 -1.02
CA LEU A 272 -4.40 22.74 -2.45
C LEU A 272 -3.16 21.98 -2.91
N ALA A 273 -3.36 21.09 -3.86
CA ALA A 273 -2.33 20.33 -4.54
C ALA A 273 -2.42 20.48 -6.05
N LEU A 274 -1.26 20.60 -6.68
CA LEU A 274 -1.08 20.42 -8.12
C LEU A 274 0.08 19.47 -8.35
N PHE A 275 -0.09 18.48 -9.21
CA PHE A 275 0.94 17.50 -9.52
C PHE A 275 0.88 17.13 -11.00
N TYR A 276 1.93 17.47 -11.73
CA TYR A 276 2.10 17.14 -13.13
C TYR A 276 3.17 16.05 -13.28
N ARG A 277 2.90 15.09 -14.15
CA ARG A 277 3.83 14.00 -14.47
C ARG A 277 3.89 13.76 -15.96
N LYS A 278 5.09 13.45 -16.46
CA LYS A 278 5.33 13.07 -17.85
C LYS A 278 6.39 11.99 -17.91
N PHE A 279 5.99 10.80 -18.32
CA PHE A 279 6.80 9.61 -18.44
C PHE A 279 6.84 9.19 -19.90
N ASN A 280 8.04 9.18 -20.49
CA ASN A 280 8.20 8.76 -21.88
C ASN A 280 7.93 7.25 -22.04
N THR A 281 7.58 6.82 -23.24
CA THR A 281 7.27 5.41 -23.57
C THR A 281 8.48 4.49 -23.44
N ASN A 282 9.68 4.99 -23.75
CA ASN A 282 10.92 4.20 -23.69
C ASN A 282 11.78 4.60 -22.48
N TYR A 283 11.17 5.18 -21.44
CA TYR A 283 11.86 5.38 -20.18
C TYR A 283 11.90 4.05 -19.42
N GLU A 284 13.07 3.69 -18.87
CA GLU A 284 13.28 2.41 -18.20
C GLU A 284 13.61 2.62 -16.70
N PRO A 285 12.62 2.60 -15.81
CA PRO A 285 12.86 2.67 -14.38
C PRO A 285 13.40 1.36 -13.81
N ILE A 286 14.29 1.43 -12.81
CA ILE A 286 14.87 0.24 -12.16
C ILE A 286 13.88 -0.35 -11.14
N HIS A 287 13.63 0.38 -10.04
CA HIS A 287 12.68 0.01 -8.98
C HIS A 287 11.86 1.24 -8.57
N ALA A 288 11.35 1.95 -9.57
CA ALA A 288 10.61 3.19 -9.37
C ALA A 288 9.22 2.95 -8.75
N ASN A 289 8.80 3.86 -7.89
CA ASN A 289 7.47 3.88 -7.25
C ASN A 289 6.90 5.31 -7.19
N ALA A 290 7.06 6.02 -8.31
CA ALA A 290 6.48 7.34 -8.51
C ALA A 290 4.95 7.25 -8.58
N MET A 291 4.27 8.33 -8.18
CA MET A 291 2.82 8.43 -8.28
C MET A 291 2.39 8.52 -9.75
N GLY A 292 1.49 7.62 -10.16
CA GLY A 292 0.92 7.54 -11.49
C GLY A 292 -0.30 6.63 -11.55
N GLU A 293 -0.93 6.53 -12.71
CA GLU A 293 -1.98 5.55 -12.98
C GLU A 293 -1.37 4.16 -13.16
N ASN A 294 -0.21 4.04 -13.79
CA ASN A 294 0.49 2.78 -13.89
C ASN A 294 1.45 2.57 -12.72
N SER A 295 1.84 1.31 -12.54
CA SER A 295 2.70 0.89 -11.44
C SER A 295 4.18 1.10 -11.73
N ARG A 296 4.55 1.23 -13.01
CA ARG A 296 5.83 1.77 -13.47
C ARG A 296 5.59 3.16 -14.06
N PRO A 297 6.46 4.15 -13.79
CA PRO A 297 6.35 5.47 -14.39
C PRO A 297 6.84 5.47 -15.84
N VAL A 298 6.08 4.86 -16.75
CA VAL A 298 6.40 4.75 -18.18
C VAL A 298 5.13 4.99 -18.98
N ASN A 299 5.25 5.62 -20.15
CA ASN A 299 4.16 5.82 -21.10
C ASN A 299 2.93 6.49 -20.44
N GLU A 300 3.11 7.63 -19.79
CA GLU A 300 2.01 8.33 -19.10
C GLU A 300 2.29 9.83 -18.98
N GLU A 301 1.31 10.65 -19.33
CA GLU A 301 1.28 12.07 -19.04
C GLU A 301 0.03 12.36 -18.20
N GLY A 302 0.14 13.12 -17.11
CA GLY A 302 -1.01 13.34 -16.24
C GLY A 302 -0.94 14.57 -15.38
N LEU A 303 -2.11 15.08 -15.03
CA LEU A 303 -2.31 16.24 -14.18
C LEU A 303 -3.30 15.89 -13.07
N TYR A 304 -2.80 15.90 -11.84
CA TYR A 304 -3.57 15.75 -10.62
C TYR A 304 -3.75 17.11 -9.94
N THR A 305 -4.96 17.41 -9.51
CA THR A 305 -5.30 18.55 -8.67
C THR A 305 -6.12 18.09 -7.48
N GLY A 306 -5.81 18.59 -6.28
CA GLY A 306 -6.51 18.22 -5.05
C GLY A 306 -6.87 19.44 -4.20
N ILE A 307 -7.97 19.34 -3.48
CA ILE A 307 -8.41 20.32 -2.46
C ILE A 307 -8.83 19.60 -1.17
N SER A 308 -8.39 20.11 -0.03
CA SER A 308 -8.82 19.68 1.29
C SER A 308 -9.29 20.87 2.10
N LEU A 309 -10.53 20.83 2.60
CA LEU A 309 -11.15 21.89 3.38
C LEU A 309 -11.35 21.42 4.83
N HIS A 310 -10.74 22.12 5.78
CA HIS A 310 -10.70 21.71 7.19
C HIS A 310 -11.49 22.62 8.15
N THR A 311 -11.89 23.83 7.73
CA THR A 311 -12.40 24.85 8.67
C THR A 311 -13.90 25.10 8.62
N ILE A 312 -14.66 24.30 7.88
CA ILE A 312 -16.12 24.39 7.97
C ILE A 312 -16.50 23.67 9.27
N LYS A 313 -17.15 24.37 10.21
CA LYS A 313 -17.47 23.82 11.54
C LYS A 313 -18.14 22.44 11.39
N HIS A 314 -17.51 21.39 11.93
CA HIS A 314 -17.93 19.98 11.85
C HIS A 314 -17.81 19.29 10.49
N TRP A 315 -17.44 20.00 9.41
CA TRP A 315 -17.35 19.44 8.07
C TRP A 315 -15.91 19.44 7.55
N GLN A 316 -15.51 18.33 6.96
CA GLN A 316 -14.25 18.20 6.22
C GLN A 316 -14.56 17.66 4.82
N LEU A 317 -14.02 18.32 3.79
CA LEU A 317 -14.15 17.90 2.40
C LEU A 317 -12.76 17.65 1.83
N ASP A 318 -12.53 16.46 1.29
CA ASP A 318 -11.33 16.11 0.54
C ASP A 318 -11.72 15.70 -0.87
N ALA A 319 -11.18 16.35 -1.89
CA ALA A 319 -11.51 16.05 -3.28
C ALA A 319 -10.28 16.14 -4.18
N TYR A 320 -10.26 15.33 -5.24
CA TYR A 320 -9.25 15.45 -6.29
C TYR A 320 -9.80 15.10 -7.66
N ALA A 321 -9.11 15.59 -8.68
CA ALA A 321 -9.28 15.22 -10.07
C ALA A 321 -7.92 14.87 -10.67
N ASP A 322 -7.83 13.77 -11.39
CA ASP A 322 -6.66 13.34 -12.13
C ASP A 322 -7.04 13.06 -13.58
N ILE A 323 -6.41 13.75 -14.51
CA ILE A 323 -6.55 13.50 -15.95
C ILE A 323 -5.23 12.90 -16.41
N PHE A 324 -5.30 11.76 -17.10
CA PHE A 324 -4.11 11.06 -17.57
C PHE A 324 -4.28 10.61 -19.02
N HIS A 325 -3.19 10.66 -19.75
CA HIS A 325 -3.05 10.28 -21.14
C HIS A 325 -1.91 9.27 -21.27
N PHE A 326 -2.14 8.26 -22.09
CA PHE A 326 -1.17 7.22 -22.40
C PHE A 326 -0.79 7.32 -23.89
N PRO A 327 0.39 7.89 -24.21
CA PRO A 327 0.83 8.12 -25.59
C PRO A 327 0.96 6.87 -26.47
N TRP A 328 1.04 5.69 -25.86
CA TRP A 328 1.22 4.41 -26.53
C TRP A 328 0.31 3.33 -25.93
N LEU A 329 0.13 2.24 -26.68
CA LEU A 329 -0.68 1.09 -26.31
C LEU A 329 -0.26 0.46 -24.96
N GLN A 330 -1.25 -0.09 -24.26
CA GLN A 330 -1.11 -0.70 -22.94
C GLN A 330 -1.90 -2.01 -22.89
N TYR A 331 -1.83 -2.70 -21.75
CA TYR A 331 -2.67 -3.86 -21.53
C TYR A 331 -4.16 -3.48 -21.70
N LYS A 332 -4.87 -4.21 -22.56
CA LYS A 332 -6.27 -3.96 -22.97
C LYS A 332 -6.51 -2.71 -23.81
N THR A 333 -5.48 -2.09 -24.38
CA THR A 333 -5.63 -0.98 -25.33
C THR A 333 -4.76 -1.22 -26.57
N ASN A 334 -5.28 -0.95 -27.76
CA ASN A 334 -4.54 -1.04 -29.04
C ASN A 334 -4.21 0.33 -29.64
N SER A 335 -4.48 1.41 -28.91
CA SER A 335 -4.25 2.79 -29.34
C SER A 335 -3.91 3.65 -28.13
N PRO A 336 -3.38 4.87 -28.35
CA PRO A 336 -3.24 5.86 -27.29
C PRO A 336 -4.59 6.13 -26.62
N THR A 337 -4.60 6.27 -25.30
CA THR A 337 -5.85 6.42 -24.54
C THR A 337 -5.78 7.51 -23.49
N ASP A 338 -6.92 8.16 -23.31
CA ASP A 338 -7.16 9.10 -22.22
C ASP A 338 -7.97 8.43 -21.10
N GLY A 339 -7.86 9.00 -19.92
CA GLY A 339 -8.71 8.63 -18.79
C GLY A 339 -8.75 9.75 -17.77
N GLN A 340 -9.77 9.65 -16.92
CA GLN A 340 -9.98 10.59 -15.85
C GLN A 340 -10.44 9.87 -14.59
N GLU A 341 -10.07 10.43 -13.45
CA GLU A 341 -10.48 9.96 -12.14
C GLU A 341 -10.86 11.15 -11.28
N LEU A 342 -12.07 11.12 -10.75
CA LEU A 342 -12.60 12.11 -9.82
C LEU A 342 -12.88 11.43 -8.50
N PHE A 343 -12.59 12.12 -7.41
CA PHE A 343 -12.85 11.63 -6.07
C PHE A 343 -13.31 12.79 -5.19
N ALA A 344 -14.31 12.53 -4.35
CA ALA A 344 -14.71 13.43 -3.29
C ALA A 344 -15.11 12.62 -2.06
N SER A 345 -14.66 13.05 -0.89
CA SER A 345 -15.11 12.55 0.40
C SER A 345 -15.52 13.69 1.32
N LEU A 346 -16.67 13.53 1.96
CA LEU A 346 -17.25 14.48 2.88
C LEU A 346 -17.42 13.82 4.25
N THR A 347 -16.80 14.39 5.27
CA THR A 347 -16.90 13.93 6.65
C THR A 347 -17.63 14.97 7.48
N TYR A 348 -18.68 14.54 8.21
CA TYR A 348 -19.40 15.38 9.16
C TYR A 348 -19.27 14.82 10.57
N THR A 349 -18.80 15.67 11.50
CA THR A 349 -18.50 15.35 12.91
C THR A 349 -19.15 16.40 13.83
N PRO A 350 -20.49 16.35 14.01
CA PRO A 350 -21.21 17.33 14.84
C PRO A 350 -20.78 17.31 16.31
N ASP A 351 -20.39 16.13 16.80
CA ASP A 351 -19.97 15.88 18.16
C ASP A 351 -18.89 14.78 18.20
N LYS A 352 -18.52 14.32 19.39
CA LYS A 352 -17.47 13.28 19.57
C LYS A 352 -18.01 11.84 19.45
N GLU A 353 -19.32 11.69 19.36
CA GLU A 353 -20.04 10.42 19.33
C GLU A 353 -20.48 10.06 17.92
N THR A 354 -20.74 11.05 17.07
CA THR A 354 -21.29 10.90 15.73
C THR A 354 -20.29 11.30 14.65
N ARG A 355 -20.08 10.41 13.69
CA ARG A 355 -19.32 10.67 12.46
C ARG A 355 -20.07 10.11 11.25
N LEU A 356 -20.38 10.97 10.29
CA LEU A 356 -20.86 10.59 8.97
C LEU A 356 -19.71 10.75 7.97
N TYR A 357 -19.57 9.77 7.09
CA TYR A 357 -18.57 9.76 6.03
C TYR A 357 -19.25 9.36 4.72
N PHE A 358 -19.13 10.21 3.72
CA PHE A 358 -19.58 9.94 2.36
C PHE A 358 -18.37 10.01 1.42
N ARG A 359 -18.28 9.08 0.47
CA ARG A 359 -17.25 9.04 -0.56
C ARG A 359 -17.89 8.72 -1.90
N TYR A 360 -17.46 9.46 -2.91
CA TYR A 360 -17.74 9.23 -4.30
C TYR A 360 -16.43 9.15 -5.08
N GLN A 361 -16.27 8.11 -5.89
CA GLN A 361 -15.16 7.96 -6.81
C GLN A 361 -15.70 7.60 -8.18
N TYR A 362 -15.26 8.33 -9.20
CA TYR A 362 -15.60 8.13 -10.59
C TYR A 362 -14.33 7.90 -11.39
N LYS A 363 -14.32 6.87 -12.21
CA LYS A 363 -13.18 6.55 -13.06
C LYS A 363 -13.65 6.19 -14.46
N GLN A 364 -13.09 6.87 -15.45
CA GLN A 364 -13.35 6.64 -16.86
C GLN A 364 -12.05 6.26 -17.56
N LYS A 365 -12.11 5.23 -18.39
CA LYS A 365 -11.01 4.79 -19.26
C LYS A 365 -11.52 4.20 -20.55
N PHE A 366 -10.69 4.24 -21.59
CA PHE A 366 -10.92 3.46 -22.79
C PHE A 366 -10.25 2.07 -22.69
N GLN A 367 -10.98 1.01 -23.02
CA GLN A 367 -10.48 -0.37 -23.09
C GLN A 367 -11.00 -1.03 -24.37
N GLN A 368 -10.33 -2.07 -24.85
CA GLN A 368 -10.80 -2.89 -25.96
C GLN A 368 -12.15 -3.54 -25.63
N SER A 369 -13.06 -3.56 -26.61
CA SER A 369 -14.27 -4.38 -26.51
C SER A 369 -13.91 -5.86 -26.42
N LYS A 370 -14.79 -6.64 -25.76
CA LYS A 370 -14.68 -8.09 -25.65
C LYS A 370 -15.21 -8.83 -26.90
N GLY A 371 -15.59 -8.08 -27.93
CA GLY A 371 -16.07 -8.63 -29.21
C GLY A 371 -15.02 -9.46 -29.95
N ASN A 372 -15.49 -10.29 -30.88
CA ASN A 372 -14.67 -11.28 -31.58
C ASN A 372 -14.01 -10.72 -32.86
N GLU A 373 -13.71 -9.42 -32.88
CA GLU A 373 -13.10 -8.73 -34.03
C GLU A 373 -11.58 -8.85 -34.01
N PHE A 374 -10.93 -8.83 -35.19
CA PHE A 374 -9.47 -8.93 -35.31
C PHE A 374 -8.73 -7.78 -34.62
N ILE A 375 -9.29 -6.57 -34.69
CA ILE A 375 -8.85 -5.41 -33.89
C ILE A 375 -10.10 -4.91 -33.16
N PRO A 376 -10.30 -5.28 -31.89
CA PRO A 376 -11.47 -4.83 -31.15
C PRO A 376 -11.48 -3.30 -31.03
N PRO A 377 -12.65 -2.65 -31.20
CA PRO A 377 -12.76 -1.21 -31.05
C PRO A 377 -12.53 -0.81 -29.59
N MET A 378 -12.09 0.44 -29.40
CA MET A 378 -11.94 1.03 -28.07
C MET A 378 -13.29 1.52 -27.57
N ILE A 379 -13.71 1.00 -26.43
CA ILE A 379 -14.95 1.34 -25.76
C ILE A 379 -14.65 2.12 -24.48
N GLU A 380 -15.54 3.05 -24.16
CA GLU A 380 -15.48 3.78 -22.90
C GLU A 380 -15.98 2.85 -21.77
N THR A 381 -15.17 2.71 -20.74
CA THR A 381 -15.53 2.00 -19.49
C THR A 381 -15.64 3.00 -18.36
N ARG A 382 -16.73 2.91 -17.60
CA ARG A 382 -17.00 3.78 -16.45
C ARG A 382 -17.12 2.93 -15.20
N HIS A 383 -16.47 3.37 -14.13
CA HIS A 383 -16.54 2.77 -12.82
C HIS A 383 -16.88 3.82 -11.79
N GLU A 384 -17.97 3.63 -11.08
CA GLU A 384 -18.37 4.53 -10.00
C GLU A 384 -18.47 3.75 -8.69
N ASN A 385 -17.92 4.33 -7.64
CA ASN A 385 -18.01 3.82 -6.29
C ASN A 385 -18.64 4.89 -5.39
N TYR A 386 -19.68 4.47 -4.68
CA TYR A 386 -20.34 5.25 -3.65
C TYR A 386 -20.16 4.53 -2.33
N ARG A 387 -19.69 5.22 -1.29
CA ARG A 387 -19.57 4.69 0.07
C ARG A 387 -20.19 5.67 1.05
N PHE A 388 -21.11 5.17 1.85
CA PHE A 388 -21.66 5.85 3.01
C PHE A 388 -21.28 5.09 4.27
N GLN A 389 -20.80 5.80 5.30
CA GLN A 389 -20.46 5.20 6.57
C GLN A 389 -20.89 6.10 7.73
N LEU A 390 -21.69 5.53 8.62
CA LEU A 390 -22.13 6.12 9.89
C LEU A 390 -21.38 5.45 11.03
N THR A 391 -20.76 6.23 11.91
CA THR A 391 -20.18 5.76 13.17
C THR A 391 -20.82 6.52 14.33
N LEU A 392 -21.48 5.78 15.22
CA LEU A 392 -22.13 6.31 16.42
C LEU A 392 -21.48 5.70 17.67
N SER A 393 -21.25 6.50 18.70
CA SER A 393 -20.77 6.06 20.01
C SER A 393 -21.66 6.63 21.12
N PRO A 394 -22.95 6.24 21.15
CA PRO A 394 -24.00 6.92 21.92
C PRO A 394 -23.86 6.78 23.45
N ALA A 395 -23.00 5.86 23.90
CA ALA A 395 -22.73 5.65 25.31
C ALA A 395 -21.30 5.15 25.49
N LYS A 396 -20.74 5.35 26.69
CA LYS A 396 -19.40 4.86 27.02
C LYS A 396 -19.31 3.34 26.79
N GLY A 397 -18.43 2.97 25.87
CA GLY A 397 -18.14 1.59 25.53
C GLY A 397 -18.96 1.03 24.37
N TRP A 398 -20.01 1.71 23.89
CA TRP A 398 -20.74 1.30 22.69
C TRP A 398 -20.21 2.03 21.45
N THR A 399 -20.02 1.29 20.36
CA THR A 399 -19.69 1.86 19.06
C THR A 399 -20.46 1.08 18.00
N TRP A 400 -21.27 1.79 17.23
CA TRP A 400 -22.07 1.24 16.13
C TRP A 400 -21.51 1.82 14.84
N LYS A 401 -21.19 0.96 13.88
CA LYS A 401 -20.76 1.38 12.55
C LYS A 401 -21.66 0.74 11.52
N THR A 402 -22.19 1.55 10.62
CA THR A 402 -22.96 1.10 9.47
C THR A 402 -22.25 1.60 8.23
N ARG A 403 -21.94 0.70 7.29
CA ARG A 403 -21.29 1.02 6.02
C ARG A 403 -22.14 0.46 4.89
N VAL A 404 -22.44 1.29 3.91
CA VAL A 404 -23.16 0.92 2.70
C VAL A 404 -22.31 1.34 1.52
N GLU A 405 -22.05 0.42 0.60
CA GLU A 405 -21.34 0.72 -0.65
C GLU A 405 -22.11 0.27 -1.87
N ALA A 406 -21.97 1.03 -2.95
CA ALA A 406 -22.46 0.67 -4.26
C ALA A 406 -21.35 0.86 -5.29
N ASN A 407 -21.18 -0.15 -6.14
CA ASN A 407 -20.28 -0.13 -7.29
C ASN A 407 -21.08 -0.23 -8.57
N THR A 408 -20.79 0.61 -9.54
CA THR A 408 -21.34 0.48 -10.90
C THR A 408 -20.19 0.32 -11.87
N TRP A 409 -20.29 -0.67 -12.75
CA TRP A 409 -19.35 -0.86 -13.85
C TRP A 409 -20.13 -0.88 -15.15
N GLN A 410 -19.78 0.03 -16.06
CA GLN A 410 -20.39 0.12 -17.38
C GLN A 410 -19.33 -0.23 -18.43
N ASP A 411 -19.64 -1.22 -19.25
CA ASP A 411 -18.91 -1.55 -20.48
C ASP A 411 -19.90 -1.79 -21.65
N ASP A 412 -19.39 -2.29 -22.77
CA ASP A 412 -20.15 -2.59 -24.00
C ASP A 412 -21.23 -3.68 -23.79
N SER A 413 -21.08 -4.53 -22.77
CA SER A 413 -22.08 -5.55 -22.42
C SER A 413 -23.20 -5.04 -21.52
N GLY A 414 -23.13 -3.77 -21.10
CA GLY A 414 -24.11 -3.10 -20.25
C GLY A 414 -23.60 -2.79 -18.84
N ASN A 415 -24.55 -2.49 -17.95
CA ASN A 415 -24.23 -2.06 -16.58
C ASN A 415 -24.25 -3.26 -15.62
N GLN A 416 -23.16 -3.42 -14.87
CA GLN A 416 -23.07 -4.30 -13.72
C GLN A 416 -23.17 -3.47 -12.43
N TYR A 417 -23.92 -3.99 -11.46
CA TYR A 417 -24.09 -3.35 -10.17
C TYR A 417 -23.53 -4.24 -9.05
N GLY A 418 -22.94 -3.61 -8.05
CA GLY A 418 -22.51 -4.23 -6.80
C GLY A 418 -23.10 -3.44 -5.64
N GLY A 419 -23.63 -4.13 -4.64
CA GLY A 419 -24.07 -3.55 -3.38
C GLY A 419 -23.42 -4.26 -2.21
N LEU A 420 -23.03 -3.50 -1.18
CA LEU A 420 -22.50 -3.99 0.08
C LEU A 420 -23.18 -3.27 1.24
N TYR A 421 -23.58 -4.04 2.24
CA TYR A 421 -24.07 -3.56 3.52
C TYR A 421 -23.26 -4.20 4.63
N GLN A 422 -22.69 -3.40 5.52
CA GLN A 422 -21.95 -3.85 6.68
C GLN A 422 -22.46 -3.17 7.94
N GLN A 423 -22.72 -3.97 8.97
CA GLN A 423 -23.10 -3.51 10.30
C GLN A 423 -22.12 -4.07 11.33
N GLU A 424 -21.38 -3.19 12.00
CA GLU A 424 -20.49 -3.52 13.11
C GLU A 424 -21.05 -2.95 14.41
N LEU A 425 -21.16 -3.78 15.43
CA LEU A 425 -21.59 -3.44 16.78
C LEU A 425 -20.48 -3.82 17.75
N ALA A 426 -19.76 -2.84 18.27
CA ALA A 426 -18.72 -3.04 19.27
C ALA A 426 -19.20 -2.59 20.66
N TRP A 427 -18.98 -3.44 21.65
CA TRP A 427 -19.30 -3.16 23.05
C TRP A 427 -18.10 -3.47 23.95
N GLN A 428 -17.59 -2.44 24.61
CA GLN A 428 -16.58 -2.49 25.66
C GLN A 428 -17.28 -2.48 27.02
N LEU A 429 -17.19 -3.60 27.73
CA LEU A 429 -17.79 -3.74 29.05
C LEU A 429 -17.08 -2.80 30.05
N PRO A 430 -17.80 -1.97 30.83
CA PRO A 430 -17.15 -0.99 31.72
C PRO A 430 -16.38 -1.61 32.88
N LYS A 431 -16.85 -2.73 33.42
CA LYS A 431 -16.28 -3.41 34.59
C LYS A 431 -15.41 -4.61 34.25
N TRP A 432 -15.53 -5.13 33.03
CA TRP A 432 -14.83 -6.32 32.59
C TRP A 432 -13.87 -5.95 31.47
N PRO A 433 -12.63 -6.48 31.46
CA PRO A 433 -11.65 -6.21 30.41
C PRO A 433 -11.99 -6.83 29.05
N LEU A 434 -13.28 -7.03 28.75
CA LEU A 434 -13.78 -7.70 27.57
C LEU A 434 -14.39 -6.68 26.60
N ARG A 435 -14.04 -6.80 25.33
CA ARG A 435 -14.67 -6.12 24.20
C ARG A 435 -15.31 -7.19 23.30
N CYS A 436 -16.59 -7.06 23.05
CA CYS A 436 -17.30 -7.84 22.05
C CYS A 436 -17.48 -7.00 20.79
N THR A 437 -17.29 -7.59 19.61
CA THR A 437 -17.54 -6.96 18.31
C THR A 437 -18.33 -7.94 17.46
N LEU A 438 -19.56 -7.58 17.11
CA LEU A 438 -20.39 -8.31 16.17
C LEU A 438 -20.29 -7.61 14.83
N ASN A 439 -20.09 -8.35 13.75
CA ASN A 439 -19.97 -7.80 12.40
C ASN A 439 -20.80 -8.65 11.45
N TYR A 440 -21.71 -7.99 10.74
CA TYR A 440 -22.55 -8.59 9.71
C TYR A 440 -22.26 -7.88 8.39
N ILE A 441 -21.95 -8.65 7.35
CA ILE A 441 -21.69 -8.15 6.00
C ILE A 441 -22.63 -8.88 5.06
N TRP A 442 -23.35 -8.14 4.24
CA TRP A 442 -24.12 -8.65 3.11
C TRP A 442 -23.60 -8.01 1.83
N TYR A 443 -23.48 -8.80 0.77
CA TYR A 443 -23.00 -8.31 -0.52
C TYR A 443 -23.67 -9.02 -1.69
N SER A 444 -23.83 -8.29 -2.79
CA SER A 444 -24.34 -8.80 -4.05
C SER A 444 -23.66 -8.07 -5.19
N THR A 445 -22.91 -8.78 -6.02
CA THR A 445 -22.17 -8.20 -7.16
C THR A 445 -22.58 -8.88 -8.47
N GLY A 446 -22.74 -8.09 -9.53
CA GLY A 446 -23.02 -8.60 -10.88
C GLY A 446 -21.81 -9.22 -11.61
N GLY A 447 -20.60 -9.05 -11.09
CA GLY A 447 -19.39 -9.61 -11.71
C GLY A 447 -18.12 -9.28 -10.92
N THR A 448 -16.98 -9.72 -11.44
CA THR A 448 -15.67 -9.47 -10.81
C THR A 448 -15.25 -7.99 -10.88
N ALA A 449 -15.82 -7.21 -11.79
CA ALA A 449 -15.54 -5.77 -11.91
C ALA A 449 -16.17 -4.95 -10.78
N THR A 450 -17.26 -5.43 -10.16
CA THR A 450 -17.98 -4.73 -9.08
C THR A 450 -17.70 -5.31 -7.69
N ARG A 451 -16.64 -6.12 -7.57
CA ARG A 451 -16.22 -6.76 -6.32
C ARG A 451 -15.88 -5.76 -5.22
N PHE A 452 -16.20 -6.13 -3.98
CA PHE A 452 -15.78 -5.40 -2.80
C PHE A 452 -14.61 -6.10 -2.13
N TYR A 453 -13.85 -5.36 -1.36
CA TYR A 453 -12.75 -5.87 -0.57
C TYR A 453 -12.91 -5.28 0.83
N ILE A 454 -12.80 -6.13 1.84
CA ILE A 454 -13.00 -5.74 3.22
C ILE A 454 -11.82 -6.22 4.03
N PRO A 455 -11.16 -5.34 4.80
CA PRO A 455 -10.18 -5.74 5.78
C PRO A 455 -10.80 -6.80 6.67
N ASP A 456 -10.26 -8.00 6.57
CA ASP A 456 -10.55 -9.06 7.49
C ASP A 456 -9.71 -8.82 8.74
N ARG A 457 -10.31 -8.09 9.69
CA ARG A 457 -9.72 -7.80 11.00
C ARG A 457 -9.78 -9.08 11.84
N SER A 458 -9.01 -10.09 11.45
CA SER A 458 -8.76 -11.26 12.27
C SER A 458 -7.85 -10.88 13.44
N VAL A 459 -7.48 -11.89 14.21
CA VAL A 459 -6.92 -11.74 15.54
C VAL A 459 -5.56 -11.01 15.49
N LEU A 460 -4.99 -10.57 16.62
CA LEU A 460 -3.78 -9.74 16.65
C LEU A 460 -2.67 -10.28 15.72
N TYR A 461 -2.21 -9.43 14.78
CA TYR A 461 -1.19 -9.72 13.74
C TYR A 461 -1.64 -10.52 12.53
N ASP A 462 -2.91 -10.91 12.45
CA ASP A 462 -3.50 -11.47 11.24
C ASP A 462 -4.27 -10.34 10.52
N TYR A 463 -3.73 -9.93 9.37
CA TYR A 463 -4.27 -8.85 8.55
C TYR A 463 -4.65 -9.48 7.23
N ASN A 464 -5.89 -9.94 7.12
CA ASN A 464 -6.44 -10.41 5.85
C ASN A 464 -7.37 -9.33 5.25
N LEU A 465 -7.78 -9.50 4.00
CA LEU A 465 -8.49 -8.57 3.14
C LEU A 465 -9.34 -9.46 2.24
N ALA A 466 -10.58 -9.68 2.67
CA ALA A 466 -11.48 -10.57 1.97
C ALA A 466 -12.02 -9.87 0.71
N GLN A 467 -11.87 -10.50 -0.46
CA GLN A 467 -12.59 -10.09 -1.67
C GLN A 467 -13.98 -10.72 -1.65
N LEU A 468 -15.01 -9.89 -1.77
CA LEU A 468 -16.40 -10.28 -1.81
C LEU A 468 -16.93 -10.11 -3.24
N TYR A 469 -17.32 -11.24 -3.84
CA TYR A 469 -17.89 -11.32 -5.18
C TYR A 469 -19.01 -12.38 -5.20
N GLY A 470 -19.93 -12.26 -6.15
CA GLY A 470 -21.17 -13.01 -6.18
C GLY A 470 -22.18 -12.49 -5.17
N LYS A 471 -23.00 -13.38 -4.61
CA LYS A 471 -24.00 -13.06 -3.58
C LYS A 471 -23.68 -13.84 -2.32
N GLY A 472 -23.68 -13.18 -1.17
CA GLY A 472 -23.41 -13.84 0.10
C GLY A 472 -23.61 -12.94 1.30
N ALA A 473 -23.56 -13.56 2.47
CA ALA A 473 -23.52 -12.86 3.75
C ALA A 473 -22.46 -13.51 4.65
N LYS A 474 -21.75 -12.69 5.42
CA LYS A 474 -20.77 -13.13 6.41
C LYS A 474 -21.16 -12.57 7.77
N GLN A 475 -21.07 -13.40 8.79
CA GLN A 475 -21.37 -13.01 10.17
C GLN A 475 -20.23 -13.45 11.06
N SER A 476 -19.66 -12.51 11.81
CA SER A 476 -18.54 -12.78 12.70
C SER A 476 -18.77 -12.15 14.06
N CYS A 477 -18.30 -12.84 15.09
CA CYS A 477 -18.25 -12.34 16.45
C CYS A 477 -16.80 -12.44 16.94
N THR A 478 -16.25 -11.31 17.38
CA THR A 478 -14.90 -11.24 17.94
C THR A 478 -14.97 -10.77 19.39
N LEU A 479 -14.45 -11.60 20.29
CA LEU A 479 -14.24 -11.30 21.69
C LEU A 479 -12.76 -10.98 21.90
N ARG A 480 -12.47 -9.87 22.58
CA ARG A 480 -11.12 -9.49 23.00
C ARG A 480 -11.11 -9.25 24.50
N TRP A 481 -10.31 -10.02 25.21
CA TRP A 481 -10.07 -9.89 26.64
C TRP A 481 -8.68 -9.33 26.91
N LYS A 482 -8.56 -8.29 27.75
CA LYS A 482 -7.29 -7.64 28.07
C LYS A 482 -7.11 -7.40 29.56
N GLN A 483 -6.40 -8.30 30.24
CA GLN A 483 -6.14 -8.17 31.67
C GLN A 483 -4.75 -7.57 31.93
N LYS A 484 -4.74 -6.39 32.58
CA LYS A 484 -3.52 -5.59 32.86
C LYS A 484 -2.74 -5.28 31.56
N LYS A 485 -1.45 -4.92 31.68
CA LYS A 485 -0.58 -4.66 30.52
C LYS A 485 -0.04 -5.93 29.85
N HIS A 486 -0.17 -7.10 30.48
CA HIS A 486 0.57 -8.29 30.07
C HIS A 486 -0.25 -9.36 29.35
N TRP A 487 -1.55 -9.53 29.66
CA TRP A 487 -2.36 -10.61 29.07
C TRP A 487 -3.41 -10.06 28.11
N GLN A 488 -3.40 -10.57 26.89
CA GLN A 488 -4.44 -10.30 25.90
C GLN A 488 -4.86 -11.63 25.25
N ALA A 489 -6.16 -11.88 25.18
CA ALA A 489 -6.72 -13.03 24.49
C ALA A 489 -7.80 -12.57 23.54
N TRP A 490 -7.96 -13.30 22.45
CA TRP A 490 -8.99 -13.07 21.47
C TRP A 490 -9.60 -14.40 21.06
N ALA A 491 -10.90 -14.36 20.80
CA ALA A 491 -11.63 -15.45 20.17
C ALA A 491 -12.49 -14.83 19.07
N ARG A 492 -12.42 -15.39 17.87
CA ARG A 492 -13.27 -15.03 16.76
C ARG A 492 -14.00 -16.26 16.28
N ILE A 493 -15.31 -16.12 16.09
CA ILE A 493 -16.16 -17.13 15.48
C ILE A 493 -16.82 -16.50 14.25
N GLU A 494 -16.78 -17.23 13.14
CA GLU A 494 -17.48 -16.88 11.90
C GLU A 494 -18.54 -17.96 11.66
N ILE A 495 -19.77 -17.56 11.35
CA ILE A 495 -20.84 -18.51 11.07
C ILE A 495 -20.49 -19.25 9.77
N GLU A 496 -20.53 -20.58 9.80
CA GLU A 496 -20.04 -21.49 8.73
C GLU A 496 -18.52 -21.44 8.50
N GLY A 497 -17.76 -20.74 9.37
CA GLY A 497 -16.31 -20.65 9.32
C GLY A 497 -15.60 -21.36 10.47
N THR A 498 -14.30 -21.13 10.57
CA THR A 498 -13.46 -21.70 11.63
C THR A 498 -13.51 -20.86 12.91
N LEU A 499 -13.44 -21.52 14.06
CA LEU A 499 -13.21 -20.86 15.35
C LEU A 499 -11.72 -20.55 15.47
N THR A 500 -11.35 -19.28 15.57
CA THR A 500 -9.97 -18.84 15.76
C THR A 500 -9.78 -18.32 17.18
N ILE A 501 -8.85 -18.91 17.93
CA ILE A 501 -8.48 -18.46 19.29
C ILE A 501 -7.00 -18.09 19.30
N GLN A 502 -6.66 -16.92 19.82
CA GLN A 502 -5.27 -16.48 19.99
C GLN A 502 -5.08 -15.89 21.38
N VAL A 503 -3.97 -16.24 22.03
CA VAL A 503 -3.57 -15.68 23.32
C VAL A 503 -2.16 -15.10 23.16
N VAL A 504 -1.99 -13.85 23.57
CA VAL A 504 -0.72 -13.13 23.50
C VAL A 504 -0.35 -12.61 24.88
N TYR A 505 0.88 -12.90 25.28
CA TYR A 505 1.51 -12.36 26.46
C TYR A 505 2.52 -11.27 26.04
N SER A 506 2.27 -10.02 26.43
CA SER A 506 3.20 -8.91 26.20
C SER A 506 4.04 -8.66 27.45
N VAL A 507 5.35 -8.88 27.35
CA VAL A 507 6.33 -8.63 28.44
C VAL A 507 6.40 -7.14 28.76
#